data_AF-A0A2S7JMY6-F1
#
_entry.id   AF-A0A2S7JMY6-F1
#
_cell.length_a   1.000
_cell.length_b   1.000
_cell.length_c   1.000
_cell.angle_alpha   90.00
_cell.angle_beta   90.00
_cell.angle_gamma   90.00
#
_symmetry.space_group_name_H-M   'P 1'
#
loop_
_entity.id
_entity.type
_entity.pdbx_description
1 polymer ?
#
loop_
_entity_poly.entity_id
_entity_poly.type
_entity_poly.pdbx_seq_one_letter_code
_entity_poly.pdbx_strand_id
1 'polypeptide(L)'
;MSHVFEHIPLFKVESTLKKLFTAMTSNSTLYISVPDLSILGKQLESQQLGIQQKIHVLRMIYGGQVSDFDFHYFGYTFEVLSFFLQAAGFHNIRKVKYFNLHKDTSNFSPYFDTTISLNIICHKS
;
A
#
# COMPACT_ATOMS: atom_id res chain seq x y z
N MET A 1 1.59 3.77 9.07
CA MET A 1 2.09 2.41 8.83
C MET A 1 2.56 2.32 7.40
N SER A 2 3.80 1.91 7.20
CA SER A 2 4.39 1.76 5.87
C SER A 2 4.72 0.29 5.69
N HIS A 3 4.27 -0.28 4.57
CA HIS A 3 4.58 -1.66 4.18
C HIS A 3 4.17 -2.74 5.19
N VAL A 4 2.97 -2.60 5.78
CA VAL A 4 2.42 -3.58 6.73
C VAL A 4 1.15 -4.24 6.21
N PHE A 5 0.34 -3.52 5.43
CA PHE A 5 -1.01 -3.94 5.07
C PHE A 5 -1.03 -5.01 3.99
N GLU A 6 -0.03 -5.04 3.13
CA GLU A 6 0.21 -6.10 2.14
C GLU A 6 0.61 -7.42 2.79
N HIS A 7 1.12 -7.40 4.02
CA HIS A 7 1.43 -8.61 4.81
C HIS A 7 0.22 -9.15 5.57
N ILE A 8 -0.97 -8.55 5.43
CA ILE A 8 -2.21 -9.06 6.02
C ILE A 8 -2.92 -9.93 4.97
N PRO A 9 -3.23 -11.21 5.27
CA PRO A 9 -3.97 -12.04 4.33
C PRO A 9 -5.40 -11.51 4.16
N LEU A 10 -5.94 -11.61 2.94
CA LEU A 10 -7.23 -11.02 2.55
C LEU A 10 -8.36 -11.27 3.57
N PHE A 11 -8.52 -12.51 4.02
CA PHE A 11 -9.59 -12.90 4.95
C PHE A 11 -9.48 -12.25 6.35
N LYS A 12 -8.34 -11.63 6.68
CA LYS A 12 -8.15 -10.88 7.93
C LYS A 12 -8.25 -9.36 7.76
N VAL A 13 -8.15 -8.83 6.54
CA VAL A 13 -8.02 -7.38 6.27
C VAL A 13 -9.11 -6.57 6.97
N GLU A 14 -10.38 -6.94 6.76
CA GLU A 14 -11.51 -6.23 7.36
C GLU A 14 -11.48 -6.26 8.89
N SER A 15 -11.23 -7.43 9.48
CA SER A 15 -11.17 -7.59 10.94
C SER A 15 -10.01 -6.81 11.55
N THR A 16 -8.87 -6.75 10.87
CA THR A 16 -7.68 -6.01 11.31
C THR A 16 -7.94 -4.50 11.27
N LEU A 17 -8.55 -4.01 10.19
CA LEU A 17 -8.89 -2.59 10.06
C LEU A 17 -9.93 -2.15 11.09
N LYS A 18 -10.95 -2.96 11.38
CA LYS A 18 -11.93 -2.69 12.45
C LYS A 18 -11.29 -2.61 13.83
N LYS A 19 -10.35 -3.53 14.12
CA LYS A 19 -9.56 -3.49 15.37
C LYS A 19 -8.70 -2.25 15.45
N LEU A 20 -8.01 -1.89 14.35
CA LEU A 20 -7.21 -0.67 14.28
C LEU A 20 -8.07 0.57 14.52
N PHE A 21 -9.21 0.69 13.81
CA PHE A 21 -10.15 1.78 14.02
C PHE A 21 -10.58 1.88 15.48
N THR A 22 -10.93 0.76 16.11
CA THR A 22 -11.35 0.73 17.52
C THR A 22 -10.25 1.17 18.47
N ALA A 23 -9.00 0.80 18.22
CA ALA A 23 -7.85 1.15 19.05
C ALA A 23 -7.38 2.61 18.90
N MET A 24 -7.71 3.27 17.79
CA MET A 24 -7.32 4.66 17.54
C MET A 24 -8.16 5.65 18.36
N THR A 25 -7.55 6.76 18.76
CA THR A 25 -8.25 7.88 19.40
C THR A 25 -9.22 8.56 18.44
N SER A 26 -10.31 9.11 18.97
CA SER A 26 -11.23 9.96 18.19
C SER A 26 -10.52 11.18 17.61
N ASN A 27 -11.04 11.68 16.49
CA ASN A 27 -10.48 12.79 15.70
C ASN A 27 -9.01 12.62 15.31
N SER A 28 -8.58 11.39 15.01
CA SER A 28 -7.20 11.08 14.62
C SER A 28 -7.04 10.78 13.13
N THR A 29 -5.81 10.89 12.64
CA THR A 29 -5.43 10.63 11.25
C THR A 29 -4.63 9.34 11.14
N LEU A 30 -5.01 8.47 10.20
CA LEU A 30 -4.26 7.28 9.83
C LEU A 30 -3.54 7.51 8.48
N TYR A 31 -2.25 7.15 8.45
CA TYR A 31 -1.38 7.21 7.28
C TYR A 31 -0.98 5.78 6.86
N ILE A 32 -1.23 5.40 5.62
CA ILE A 32 -0.97 4.05 5.09
C ILE A 32 -0.16 4.14 3.79
N SER A 33 1.02 3.51 3.76
CA SER A 33 1.79 3.26 2.53
C SER A 33 1.83 1.77 2.24
N VAL A 34 1.47 1.38 1.01
CA VAL A 34 1.56 0.01 0.46
C VAL A 34 2.02 0.09 -1.00
N PRO A 35 2.44 -1.01 -1.65
CA PRO A 35 2.67 -1.02 -3.09
C PRO A 35 1.40 -0.63 -3.88
N ASP A 36 1.55 0.27 -4.85
CA ASP A 36 0.46 0.71 -5.75
C ASP A 36 0.35 -0.25 -6.94
N LEU A 37 -0.60 -1.19 -6.85
CA LEU A 37 -0.80 -2.20 -7.89
C LEU A 37 -1.25 -1.61 -9.23
N SER A 38 -1.88 -0.43 -9.24
CA SER A 38 -2.25 0.24 -10.50
C SER A 38 -1.01 0.77 -11.24
N ILE A 39 0.01 1.23 -10.50
CA ILE A 39 1.29 1.68 -11.08
C ILE A 39 2.15 0.48 -11.44
N LEU A 40 2.31 -0.47 -10.52
CA LEU A 40 3.12 -1.66 -10.72
C LEU A 40 2.59 -2.55 -11.85
N GLY A 41 1.26 -2.69 -11.99
CA GLY A 41 0.64 -3.40 -13.11
C GLY A 41 0.98 -2.74 -14.46
N LYS A 42 0.90 -1.41 -14.56
CA LYS A 42 1.32 -0.69 -15.78
C LYS A 42 2.80 -0.87 -16.09
N GLN A 43 3.65 -0.89 -15.07
CA GLN A 43 5.09 -1.16 -15.24
C GLN A 43 5.33 -2.59 -15.75
N LEU A 44 4.63 -3.59 -15.20
CA LEU A 44 4.75 -4.98 -15.61
C LEU A 44 4.39 -5.20 -17.09
N GLU A 45 3.33 -4.51 -17.55
CA GLU A 45 2.87 -4.54 -18.94
C GLU A 45 3.73 -3.70 -19.90
N SER A 46 4.61 -2.83 -19.38
CA SER A 46 5.45 -1.97 -20.21
C SER A 46 6.40 -2.78 -21.09
N GLN A 47 6.44 -2.43 -22.38
CA GLN A 47 7.41 -2.97 -23.34
C GLN A 47 8.81 -2.37 -23.16
N GLN A 48 8.94 -1.28 -22.40
CA GLN A 48 10.22 -0.63 -22.11
C GLN A 48 10.99 -1.33 -20.99
N LEU A 49 10.35 -2.21 -20.21
CA LEU A 49 11.01 -2.97 -19.17
C LEU A 49 11.45 -4.35 -19.69
N GLY A 50 12.73 -4.65 -19.52
CA GLY A 50 13.30 -5.98 -19.72
C GLY A 50 12.96 -6.94 -18.58
N ILE A 51 13.30 -8.21 -18.77
CA ILE A 51 12.88 -9.30 -17.86
C ILE A 51 13.31 -9.08 -16.41
N GLN A 52 14.53 -8.59 -16.17
CA GLN A 52 15.04 -8.35 -14.81
C GLN A 52 14.27 -7.24 -14.09
N GLN A 53 13.86 -6.20 -14.82
CA GLN A 53 13.05 -5.11 -14.28
C GLN A 53 11.62 -5.60 -13.99
N LYS A 54 11.06 -6.46 -14.84
CA LYS A 54 9.76 -7.11 -14.57
C LYS A 54 9.81 -8.04 -13.36
N ILE A 55 10.89 -8.80 -13.17
CA ILE A 55 11.10 -9.60 -11.94
C ILE A 55 11.18 -8.68 -10.71
N HIS A 56 11.86 -7.54 -10.81
CA HIS A 56 11.88 -6.57 -9.72
C HIS A 56 10.47 -6.01 -9.42
N VAL A 57 9.66 -5.71 -10.43
CA VAL A 57 8.25 -5.33 -10.26
C VAL A 57 7.44 -6.43 -9.56
N LEU A 58 7.63 -7.69 -9.96
CA LEU A 58 6.97 -8.82 -9.31
C LEU A 58 7.37 -8.96 -7.83
N ARG A 59 8.63 -8.70 -7.49
CA ARG A 59 9.09 -8.69 -6.08
C ARG A 59 8.49 -7.53 -5.27
N MET A 60 8.20 -6.41 -5.90
CA MET A 60 7.46 -5.31 -5.24
C MET A 60 5.98 -5.67 -5.01
N ILE A 61 5.41 -6.52 -5.87
CA ILE A 61 4.02 -6.99 -5.74
C ILE A 61 3.89 -8.11 -4.71
N TYR A 62 4.74 -9.14 -4.79
CA TYR A 62 4.62 -10.38 -4.03
C TYR A 62 5.53 -10.46 -2.79
N GLY A 63 6.36 -9.44 -2.56
CA GLY A 63 7.40 -9.45 -1.54
C GLY A 63 8.75 -9.84 -2.12
N GLY A 64 9.83 -9.47 -1.43
CA GLY A 64 11.19 -9.78 -1.89
C GLY A 64 11.53 -11.26 -1.83
N GLN A 65 10.77 -12.03 -1.03
CA GLN A 65 10.91 -13.45 -0.73
C GLN A 65 12.33 -13.87 -0.34
N VAL A 66 13.06 -12.99 0.35
CA VAL A 66 14.40 -13.31 0.89
C VAL A 66 14.32 -13.98 2.28
N SER A 67 13.12 -14.07 2.84
CA SER A 67 12.81 -14.79 4.09
C SER A 67 11.34 -15.22 4.11
N ASP A 68 10.97 -16.10 5.04
CA ASP A 68 9.59 -16.58 5.23
C ASP A 68 8.58 -15.47 5.59
N PHE A 69 9.07 -14.31 6.02
CA PHE A 69 8.24 -13.16 6.39
C PHE A 69 8.14 -12.10 5.29
N ASP A 70 8.91 -12.24 4.21
CA ASP A 70 9.02 -11.27 3.11
C ASP A 70 8.05 -11.60 1.97
N PHE A 71 6.77 -11.81 2.33
CA PHE A 71 5.68 -12.13 1.41
C PHE A 71 4.53 -11.14 1.55
N HIS A 72 4.09 -10.59 0.42
CA HIS A 72 2.86 -9.82 0.33
C HIS A 72 1.71 -10.77 0.01
N TYR A 73 0.76 -10.89 0.93
CA TYR A 73 -0.40 -11.77 0.78
C TYR A 73 -1.53 -11.13 -0.02
N PHE A 74 -1.57 -9.81 -0.13
CA PHE A 74 -2.60 -9.09 -0.86
C PHE A 74 -2.09 -7.76 -1.44
N GLY A 75 -2.64 -7.37 -2.60
CA GLY A 75 -2.27 -6.16 -3.31
C GLY A 75 -3.40 -5.13 -3.32
N TYR A 76 -3.05 -3.85 -3.36
CA TYR A 76 -4.03 -2.75 -3.26
C TYR A 76 -3.91 -1.75 -4.41
N THR A 77 -5.08 -1.38 -4.93
CA THR A 77 -5.28 -0.10 -5.63
C THR A 77 -5.94 0.89 -4.67
N PHE A 78 -6.06 2.16 -5.06
CA PHE A 78 -6.71 3.17 -4.24
C PHE A 78 -8.16 2.79 -3.92
N GLU A 79 -8.89 2.28 -4.91
CA GLU A 79 -10.29 1.88 -4.82
C GLU A 79 -10.47 0.71 -3.86
N VAL A 80 -9.63 -0.33 -3.99
CA VAL A 80 -9.68 -1.53 -3.16
C VAL A 80 -9.38 -1.20 -1.70
N LEU A 81 -8.31 -0.44 -1.42
CA LEU A 81 -7.98 -0.06 -0.05
C LEU A 81 -9.03 0.88 0.54
N SER A 82 -9.57 1.80 -0.26
CA SER A 82 -10.63 2.71 0.19
C SER A 82 -11.90 1.95 0.59
N PHE A 83 -12.29 0.91 -0.16
CA PHE A 83 -13.43 0.06 0.18
C PHE A 83 -13.30 -0.54 1.58
N PHE A 84 -12.14 -1.14 1.90
CA PHE A 84 -11.92 -1.74 3.22
C PHE A 84 -11.83 -0.70 4.33
N LEU A 85 -11.22 0.46 4.07
CA LEU A 85 -11.13 1.55 5.05
C LEU A 85 -12.51 2.12 5.40
N GLN A 86 -13.38 2.33 4.41
CA GLN A 86 -14.76 2.76 4.61
C GLN A 86 -15.55 1.73 5.42
N ALA A 87 -15.44 0.45 5.07
CA ALA A 87 -16.11 -0.64 5.78
C ALA A 87 -15.67 -0.75 7.26
N ALA A 88 -14.46 -0.28 7.59
CA ALA A 88 -13.95 -0.23 8.96
C ALA A 88 -14.38 1.05 9.74
N GLY A 89 -14.95 2.05 9.07
CA GLY A 89 -15.43 3.29 9.68
C GLY A 89 -14.54 4.52 9.44
N PHE A 90 -13.44 4.39 8.68
CA PHE A 90 -12.63 5.55 8.31
C PHE A 90 -13.32 6.41 7.25
N HIS A 91 -13.06 7.72 7.30
CA HIS A 91 -13.61 8.69 6.35
C HIS A 91 -12.53 9.65 5.83
N ASN A 92 -12.90 10.56 4.92
CA ASN A 92 -11.98 11.53 4.31
C ASN A 92 -10.71 10.88 3.73
N ILE A 93 -10.89 9.77 3.01
CA ILE A 93 -9.82 8.95 2.45
C ILE A 93 -9.27 9.65 1.21
N ARG A 94 -7.98 9.93 1.18
CA ARG A 94 -7.30 10.62 0.09
C ARG A 94 -5.95 9.99 -0.22
N LYS A 95 -5.67 9.82 -1.51
CA LYS A 95 -4.32 9.53 -1.99
C LYS A 95 -3.47 10.80 -1.93
N VAL A 96 -2.25 10.69 -1.42
CA VAL A 96 -1.28 11.80 -1.40
C VAL A 96 0.00 11.37 -2.08
N LYS A 97 0.78 12.33 -2.60
CA LYS A 97 2.08 12.01 -3.21
C LYS A 97 3.08 11.60 -2.13
N TYR A 98 3.16 12.37 -1.05
CA TYR A 98 4.09 12.19 0.06
C TYR A 98 3.38 12.49 1.39
N PHE A 99 3.81 11.83 2.47
CA PHE A 99 3.31 12.14 3.81
C PHE A 99 3.98 13.36 4.44
N ASN A 100 5.19 13.73 4.00
CA ASN A 100 6.03 14.76 4.63
C ASN A 100 6.31 14.49 6.12
N LEU A 101 6.25 13.23 6.55
CA LEU A 101 6.39 12.77 7.93
C LEU A 101 7.60 11.83 8.07
N HIS A 102 8.82 12.32 7.81
CA HIS A 102 10.11 11.59 7.76
C HIS A 102 10.50 11.00 6.38
N LYS A 103 11.81 10.76 6.18
CA LYS A 103 12.39 10.12 4.98
C LYS A 103 12.15 8.60 5.03
N ASP A 104 11.05 8.14 4.47
CA ASP A 104 10.81 6.71 4.21
C ASP A 104 10.95 6.42 2.70
N THR A 105 11.00 5.13 2.36
CA THR A 105 10.98 4.54 1.01
C THR A 105 9.71 4.82 0.21
N SER A 106 8.72 5.54 0.76
CA SER A 106 7.47 5.95 0.09
C SER A 106 7.67 6.77 -1.19
N ASN A 107 8.90 7.25 -1.43
CA ASN A 107 9.29 8.06 -2.57
C ASN A 107 10.09 7.26 -3.61
N PHE A 108 10.20 5.94 -3.43
CA PHE A 108 10.95 5.08 -4.32
C PHE A 108 10.30 5.09 -5.71
N SER A 109 11.09 5.48 -6.71
CA SER A 109 10.67 5.62 -8.11
C SER A 109 11.71 4.96 -9.02
N PRO A 110 11.80 3.62 -9.03
CA PRO A 110 12.84 2.91 -9.76
C PRO A 110 12.68 3.03 -11.29
N TYR A 111 11.46 3.31 -11.77
CA TYR A 111 11.13 3.36 -13.19
C TYR A 111 10.22 4.54 -13.52
N PHE A 112 10.49 5.21 -14.65
CA PHE A 112 9.65 6.26 -15.25
C PHE A 112 9.32 7.43 -14.30
N ASP A 113 10.22 7.76 -13.36
CA ASP A 113 10.06 8.82 -12.34
C ASP A 113 8.71 8.77 -11.59
N THR A 114 8.14 7.57 -11.50
CA THR A 114 6.82 7.34 -10.91
C THR A 114 7.00 6.63 -9.57
N THR A 115 6.46 7.21 -8.50
CA THR A 115 6.46 6.59 -7.17
C THR A 115 5.61 5.32 -7.18
N ILE A 116 6.15 4.22 -6.67
CA ILE A 116 5.45 2.93 -6.66
C ILE A 116 4.57 2.72 -5.43
N SER A 117 4.59 3.64 -4.46
CA SER A 117 3.81 3.54 -3.24
C SER A 117 2.43 4.20 -3.39
N LEU A 118 1.41 3.50 -2.90
CA LEU A 118 0.09 4.02 -2.66
C LEU A 118 0.04 4.60 -1.26
N ASN A 119 0.24 5.92 -1.17
CA ASN A 119 0.16 6.67 0.08
C ASN A 119 -1.28 7.19 0.30
N ILE A 120 -1.94 6.73 1.36
CA ILE A 120 -3.30 7.14 1.74
C ILE A 120 -3.30 7.80 3.11
N ILE A 121 -4.08 8.87 3.23
CA ILE A 121 -4.48 9.49 4.49
C ILE A 121 -5.98 9.30 4.68
N CYS A 122 -6.41 8.89 5.87
CA CYS A 122 -7.83 8.83 6.25
C CYS A 122 -8.02 9.21 7.73
N HIS A 123 -9.26 9.43 8.15
CA HIS A 123 -9.58 9.96 9.46
C HIS A 123 -10.55 9.05 10.21
N LYS A 124 -10.39 9.03 11.53
CA LYS A 124 -11.37 8.52 12.49
C LYS A 124 -12.03 9.71 13.17
N SER A 125 -13.37 9.74 13.17
CA SER A 125 -14.17 10.63 14.02
C SER A 125 -14.15 10.13 15.46
#